data_AF-A0A934BCP3-F1
#
_entry.id   AF-A0A934BCP3-F1
#
_cell.length_a   1.000
_cell.length_b   1.000
_cell.length_c   1.000
_cell.angle_alpha   90.00
_cell.angle_beta   90.00
_cell.angle_gamma   90.00
#
_symmetry.space_group_name_H-M   'P 1'
#
loop_
_entity.id
_entity.type
_entity.pdbx_description
1 polymer ?
#
loop_
_entity_poly.entity_id
_entity_poly.type
_entity_poly.pdbx_seq_one_letter_code
_entity_poly.pdbx_strand_id
1 'polypeptide(L)'
;MLSASDEVSHGGDIIYDKPVKAVLFSHKVHAEDLGMGCDSCHDGIFQMASLTVQKEADFTMEGLSKGKYCGACHDGSMAFDSDSQCARCHIGVKGYDRAQGIKSGE
;
A
#
# COMPACT_ATOMS: atom_id res chain seq x y z
N MET A 1 -17.16 24.27 0.41
CA MET A 1 -18.10 23.14 0.54
C MET A 1 -17.38 21.93 -0.05
N LEU A 2 -16.82 21.06 0.79
CA LEU A 2 -16.17 19.83 0.32
C LEU A 2 -17.25 18.92 -0.23
N SER A 3 -17.20 18.66 -1.54
CA SER A 3 -18.14 17.79 -2.22
C SER A 3 -17.91 16.37 -1.71
N ALA A 4 -18.95 15.80 -1.11
CA ALA A 4 -19.10 14.37 -1.06
C ALA A 4 -19.19 13.86 -2.50
N SER A 5 -18.45 12.80 -2.84
CA SER A 5 -18.46 12.07 -4.13
C SER A 5 -17.31 12.34 -5.12
N ASP A 6 -16.05 12.42 -4.68
CA ASP A 6 -15.03 11.75 -5.48
C ASP A 6 -15.23 10.25 -5.24
N GLU A 7 -16.00 9.59 -6.11
CA GLU A 7 -16.07 8.14 -6.12
C GLU A 7 -14.65 7.62 -6.23
N VAL A 8 -14.14 7.03 -5.15
CA VAL A 8 -12.80 6.44 -5.14
C VAL A 8 -12.87 5.15 -5.94
N SER A 9 -12.89 5.27 -7.27
CA SER A 9 -13.06 4.20 -8.25
C SER A 9 -12.00 3.10 -8.09
N HIS A 10 -10.88 3.44 -7.47
CA HIS A 10 -9.73 2.58 -7.24
C HIS A 10 -9.70 1.94 -5.83
N GLY A 11 -10.77 1.97 -5.03
CA GLY A 11 -10.84 1.20 -3.78
C GLY A 11 -10.17 1.81 -2.53
N GLY A 12 -9.71 3.07 -2.60
CA GLY A 12 -9.18 3.81 -1.44
C GLY A 12 -7.78 3.41 -1.00
N ASP A 13 -7.20 4.18 -0.09
CA ASP A 13 -5.90 3.84 0.50
C ASP A 13 -6.04 2.67 1.49
N ILE A 14 -5.06 1.77 1.48
CA ILE A 14 -4.99 0.62 2.40
C ILE A 14 -3.89 0.87 3.42
N ILE A 15 -4.20 0.68 4.69
CA ILE A 15 -3.20 0.69 5.77
C ILE A 15 -3.11 -0.71 6.35
N TYR A 16 -2.01 -1.41 6.08
CA TYR A 16 -1.76 -2.72 6.66
C TYR A 16 -1.37 -2.59 8.13
N ASP A 17 -1.85 -3.53 8.94
CA ASP A 17 -1.57 -3.61 10.38
C ASP A 17 -0.72 -4.82 10.78
N LYS A 18 -0.42 -5.71 9.82
CA LYS A 18 0.42 -6.90 9.96
C LYS A 18 1.37 -7.06 8.76
N PRO A 19 2.57 -7.64 8.96
CA PRO A 19 3.14 -8.06 10.24
C PRO A 19 3.56 -6.89 11.13
N VAL A 20 3.66 -5.68 10.57
CA VAL A 20 3.93 -4.44 11.29
C VAL A 20 2.83 -3.42 10.99
N LYS A 21 2.57 -2.53 11.95
CA LYS A 21 1.55 -1.50 11.81
C LYS A 21 2.02 -0.35 10.91
N ALA A 22 1.05 0.34 10.32
CA ALA A 22 1.26 1.60 9.61
C ALA A 22 2.08 1.44 8.33
N VAL A 23 1.69 0.48 7.48
CA VAL A 23 2.18 0.39 6.10
C VAL A 23 1.09 0.89 5.17
N LEU A 24 1.34 2.01 4.50
CA LEU A 24 0.37 2.62 3.59
C LEU A 24 0.60 2.16 2.15
N PHE A 25 -0.48 1.75 1.51
CA PHE A 25 -0.58 1.57 0.07
C PHE A 25 -1.63 2.55 -0.46
N SER A 26 -1.28 3.33 -1.49
CA SER A 26 -2.21 4.26 -2.13
C SER A 26 -2.59 3.79 -3.50
N HIS A 27 -3.86 3.43 -3.69
CA HIS A 27 -4.39 3.11 -5.01
C HIS A 27 -4.39 4.34 -5.93
N LYS A 28 -4.55 5.56 -5.41
CA LYS A 28 -4.47 6.77 -6.22
C LYS A 28 -3.14 6.87 -6.95
N VAL A 29 -2.04 6.70 -6.22
CA VAL A 29 -0.69 6.76 -6.81
C VAL A 29 -0.53 5.70 -7.89
N HIS A 30 -1.01 4.48 -7.64
CA HIS A 30 -0.78 3.33 -8.52
C HIS A 30 -1.72 3.29 -9.73
N ALA A 31 -3.02 3.47 -9.53
CA ALA A 31 -4.04 3.31 -10.58
C ALA A 31 -4.32 4.62 -11.34
N GLU A 32 -4.28 5.77 -10.66
CA GLU A 32 -4.62 7.06 -11.27
C GLU A 32 -3.36 7.80 -11.73
N ASP A 33 -2.45 8.11 -10.79
CA ASP A 33 -1.30 8.97 -11.07
C ASP A 33 -0.29 8.27 -12.01
N LEU A 34 -0.10 6.95 -11.86
CA LEU A 34 0.75 6.13 -12.71
C LEU A 34 -0.02 5.43 -13.85
N GLY A 35 -1.35 5.44 -13.83
CA GLY A 35 -2.19 4.86 -14.87
C GLY A 35 -2.09 3.33 -15.00
N MET A 36 -1.75 2.60 -13.93
CA MET A 36 -1.71 1.14 -13.99
C MET A 36 -3.12 0.56 -14.06
N GLY A 37 -3.31 -0.43 -14.95
CA GLY A 37 -4.58 -1.15 -15.06
C GLY A 37 -4.87 -1.97 -13.81
N CYS A 38 -6.15 -2.13 -13.46
CA CYS A 38 -6.57 -2.92 -12.30
C CYS A 38 -6.06 -4.36 -12.37
N ASP A 39 -5.97 -4.92 -13.57
CA ASP A 39 -5.47 -6.25 -13.90
C ASP A 39 -3.96 -6.42 -13.69
N SER A 40 -3.21 -5.32 -13.60
CA SER A 40 -1.78 -5.34 -13.30
C SER A 40 -1.52 -5.81 -11.86
N CYS A 41 -2.50 -5.64 -10.98
CA CYS A 41 -2.43 -6.08 -9.58
C CYS A 41 -3.42 -7.21 -9.28
N HIS A 42 -4.61 -7.18 -9.88
CA HIS A 42 -5.73 -8.02 -9.50
C HIS A 42 -6.15 -9.01 -10.59
N ASP A 43 -6.59 -10.22 -10.24
CA ASP A 43 -6.54 -10.87 -8.93
C ASP A 43 -5.19 -11.59 -8.66
N GLY A 44 -4.20 -11.36 -9.52
CA GLY A 44 -2.92 -12.07 -9.53
C GLY A 44 -2.03 -11.80 -8.31
N ILE A 45 -1.54 -10.56 -8.15
CA ILE A 45 -0.63 -10.19 -7.05
C ILE A 45 -1.42 -9.98 -5.76
N PHE A 46 -2.60 -9.35 -5.88
CA PHE A 46 -3.50 -9.07 -4.78
C PHE A 46 -4.93 -9.48 -5.15
N GLN A 47 -5.70 -9.96 -4.19
CA GLN A 47 -7.14 -10.13 -4.37
C GLN A 47 -7.86 -8.78 -4.29
N MET A 48 -9.04 -8.66 -4.90
CA MET A 48 -9.94 -7.49 -4.78
C MET A 48 -10.61 -7.41 -3.38
N ALA A 49 -9.83 -7.66 -2.33
CA ALA A 49 -10.26 -7.66 -0.94
C ALA A 49 -9.09 -7.18 -0.07
N SER A 50 -9.27 -6.05 0.61
CA SER A 50 -8.23 -5.44 1.44
C SER A 50 -7.88 -6.32 2.64
N LEU A 51 -6.63 -6.19 3.10
CA LEU A 51 -6.12 -6.85 4.32
C LEU A 51 -6.16 -8.40 4.30
N THR A 52 -6.32 -9.00 3.12
CA THR A 52 -6.28 -10.46 2.93
C THR A 52 -4.83 -10.96 2.97
N VAL A 53 -3.96 -10.38 2.14
CA VAL A 53 -2.55 -10.80 2.01
C VAL A 53 -1.75 -10.68 3.30
N GLN A 54 -2.09 -9.77 4.21
CA GLN A 54 -1.41 -9.66 5.50
C GLN A 54 -1.67 -10.83 6.47
N LYS A 55 -2.50 -11.79 6.07
CA LYS A 55 -2.71 -13.07 6.78
C LYS A 55 -1.77 -14.15 6.28
N GLU A 56 -1.15 -13.96 5.11
CA GLU A 56 -0.22 -14.91 4.52
C GLU A 56 1.13 -14.87 5.26
N ALA A 57 1.71 -16.05 5.50
CA ALA A 57 2.94 -16.17 6.27
C ALA A 57 4.15 -15.54 5.57
N ASP A 58 4.11 -15.44 4.25
CA ASP A 58 5.15 -14.87 3.41
C ASP A 58 4.95 -13.38 3.09
N PHE A 59 3.91 -12.73 3.61
CA PHE A 59 3.74 -11.27 3.53
C PHE A 59 4.72 -10.54 4.47
N THR A 60 5.99 -10.58 4.10
CA THR A 60 7.14 -10.09 4.85
C THR A 60 8.14 -9.45 3.88
N MET A 61 9.11 -8.68 4.37
CA MET A 61 10.18 -8.13 3.53
C MET A 61 10.96 -9.23 2.78
N GLU A 62 11.14 -10.41 3.38
CA GLU A 62 11.75 -11.56 2.68
C GLU A 62 10.87 -12.07 1.52
N GLY A 63 9.55 -12.01 1.65
CA GLY A 63 8.65 -12.30 0.54
C GLY A 63 8.77 -11.27 -0.58
N LEU A 64 8.85 -9.99 -0.21
CA LEU A 64 9.03 -8.88 -1.16
C LEU A 64 10.34 -9.01 -1.93
N SER A 65 11.46 -9.28 -1.27
CA SER A 65 12.77 -9.45 -1.94
C SER A 65 12.81 -10.66 -2.88
N LYS A 66 11.87 -11.61 -2.74
CA LYS A 66 11.64 -12.73 -3.67
C LYS A 66 10.62 -12.40 -4.78
N GLY A 67 10.27 -11.14 -4.96
CA GLY A 67 9.37 -10.68 -6.03
C GLY A 67 7.88 -10.84 -5.73
N LYS A 68 7.48 -11.04 -4.46
CA LYS A 68 6.06 -11.17 -4.09
C LYS A 68 5.45 -9.83 -3.67
N TYR A 69 4.14 -9.72 -3.80
CA TYR A 69 3.36 -8.56 -3.32
C TYR A 69 3.92 -7.24 -3.86
N CYS A 70 4.28 -6.30 -2.98
CA CYS A 70 4.89 -5.03 -3.35
C CYS A 70 6.19 -5.22 -4.14
N GLY A 71 6.97 -6.25 -3.81
CA GLY A 71 8.26 -6.54 -4.42
C GLY A 71 8.18 -7.08 -5.84
N ALA A 72 6.97 -7.41 -6.34
CA ALA A 72 6.77 -7.73 -7.76
C ALA A 72 7.12 -6.55 -8.68
N CYS A 73 7.03 -5.31 -8.16
CA CYS A 73 7.39 -4.08 -8.87
C CYS A 73 8.44 -3.25 -8.11
N HIS A 74 8.44 -3.26 -6.77
CA HIS A 74 9.43 -2.57 -5.93
C HIS A 74 10.73 -3.36 -5.80
N ASP A 75 11.33 -3.68 -6.94
CA ASP A 75 12.51 -4.53 -7.13
C ASP A 75 13.81 -3.74 -7.40
N GLY A 76 13.73 -2.41 -7.46
CA GLY A 76 14.86 -1.53 -7.80
C GLY A 76 15.07 -1.32 -9.29
N SER A 77 14.29 -1.96 -10.15
CA SER A 77 14.31 -1.80 -11.60
C SER A 77 13.03 -1.15 -12.10
N MET A 78 11.87 -1.75 -11.83
CA MET A 78 10.58 -1.21 -12.26
C MET A 78 10.15 -0.03 -11.39
N ALA A 79 10.30 -0.16 -10.09
CA ALA A 79 10.08 0.89 -9.12
C ALA A 79 11.24 0.94 -8.12
N PHE A 80 11.15 1.88 -7.18
CA PHE A 80 12.12 1.96 -6.10
C PHE A 80 12.19 0.63 -5.33
N ASP A 81 13.41 0.24 -4.95
CA ASP A 81 13.66 -0.99 -4.22
C ASP A 81 13.04 -0.96 -2.81
N SER A 82 12.33 -2.04 -2.47
CA SER A 82 11.68 -2.22 -1.17
C SER A 82 12.66 -2.45 -0.02
N ASP A 83 13.87 -2.92 -0.29
CA ASP A 83 14.87 -3.24 0.75
C ASP A 83 15.69 -2.02 1.22
N SER A 84 15.61 -0.89 0.52
CA SER A 84 16.42 0.31 0.82
C SER A 84 15.62 1.56 1.18
N GLN A 85 14.31 1.61 0.92
CA GLN A 85 13.49 2.82 1.07
C GLN A 85 12.28 2.64 2.00
N CYS A 86 12.53 2.08 3.20
CA CYS A 86 11.52 1.65 4.16
C CYS A 86 10.46 2.72 4.48
N ALA A 87 10.89 3.98 4.68
CA ALA A 87 10.00 5.07 5.09
C ALA A 87 8.98 5.50 4.02
N ARG A 88 9.08 4.99 2.78
CA ARG A 88 8.09 5.25 1.73
C ARG A 88 6.76 4.54 1.97
N CYS A 89 6.81 3.39 2.63
CA CYS A 89 5.62 2.59 2.96
C CYS A 89 5.36 2.57 4.47
N HIS A 90 6.41 2.45 5.29
CA HIS A 90 6.32 2.39 6.74
C HIS A 90 6.23 3.79 7.34
N ILE A 91 5.00 4.31 7.49
CA ILE A 91 4.76 5.71 7.83
C ILE A 91 4.86 6.04 9.34
N GLY A 92 5.01 4.99 10.17
CA GLY A 92 5.10 5.11 11.63
C GLY A 92 3.83 5.70 12.27
N VAL A 93 3.88 5.96 13.58
CA VAL A 93 2.71 6.45 14.35
C VAL A 93 2.22 7.80 13.82
N LYS A 94 3.13 8.76 13.58
CA LYS A 94 2.74 10.08 13.07
C LYS A 94 2.10 10.00 11.69
N GLY A 95 2.58 9.12 10.82
CA GLY A 95 1.97 8.93 9.51
C GLY A 95 0.61 8.25 9.62
N TYR A 96 0.51 7.23 10.47
CA TYR A 96 -0.74 6.54 10.74
C TYR A 96 -1.82 7.50 11.25
N ASP A 97 -1.49 8.32 12.23
CA ASP A 97 -2.42 9.30 12.79
C ASP A 97 -2.92 10.26 11.71
N ARG A 98 -2.02 10.79 10.87
CA ARG A 98 -2.40 11.63 9.72
C ARG A 98 -3.32 10.92 8.75
N ALA A 99 -3.02 9.66 8.40
CA ALA A 99 -3.82 8.87 7.47
C ALA A 99 -5.21 8.53 8.03
N GLN A 100 -5.35 8.48 9.36
CA GLN A 100 -6.62 8.27 10.06
C GLN A 100 -7.34 9.58 10.43
N GLY A 101 -6.78 10.74 10.07
CA GLY A 101 -7.33 12.05 10.47
C GLY A 101 -7.25 12.32 11.98
N ILE A 102 -6.43 11.56 12.72
CA ILE A 102 -6.18 11.73 14.15
C ILE A 102 -5.22 12.92 14.31
N LYS A 103 -5.61 13.91 15.10
CA LYS A 103 -4.73 15.03 15.47
C LYS A 103 -3.75 14.54 16.53
N SER A 104 -2.50 14.27 16.15
CA SER A 104 -1.45 13.96 17.12
C SER A 104 -1.05 15.22 17.90
N GLY A 105 -1.33 15.26 19.20
CA GLY A 105 -0.75 16.24 20.14
C GLY A 105 -1.67 17.36 20.63
N GLU A 106 -2.66 17.00 21.44
CA GLU A 106 -3.04 17.80 22.63
C GLU A 106 -2.39 17.17 23.87
#